data_AF-A0A2T8HJF2-F1
#
_entry.id   AF-A0A2T8HJF2-F1
#
_cell.length_a   1.000
_cell.length_b   1.000
_cell.length_c   1.000
_cell.angle_alpha   90.00
_cell.angle_beta   90.00
_cell.angle_gamma   90.00
#
_symmetry.space_group_name_H-M   'P 1'
#
loop_
_entity.id
_entity.type
_entity.pdbx_description
1 polymer ?
#
loop_
_entity_poly.entity_id
_entity_poly.type
_entity_poly.pdbx_seq_one_letter_code
_entity_poly.pdbx_strand_id
1 'polypeptide(L)'
;MKLSISKGVHLVEPGDFEPADHWYPRALNSNLHPLVSYFLNLNNHQLVERYVRLNPHVQSEALEKVINYTPKYFKWAGTDLMHVVNSKGQKKLVVIETNSCPSGQKSMPLPEFDPESGGYYKLMNDTFKPIVDAHEETGALALIYDKNPMENVGYASAIADVFGEPVYLAEYKSSDTESVKFENGKLHIEDEQGNWVPIRAAFRYVTQHPWDRIPEKSKTLLLNPIEACLAGGRNKSAAYKAYADFNQEFKKDGLEIYVPKTFLDVSLGELASYYDQLEGSMVIKVPDSNAGQGVYTVTSQAEFDKAYQALSANPDDKYLIQELIFSNANEKFENAFYHIGTLPDTKNRSFAFDARMMVHATDKGMRPLAIYSRKSKYPLNQPLPEGLDSWEVYGTNLSVKNTDGWSYDDVRLILFDIKNFGILGLGLDELIEGFVQSCMAVYTIDQQAKRMFD
;
A
#
# COMPACT_ATOMS: atom_id res chain seq x y z
N MET A 1 -25.66 -14.09 9.20
CA MET A 1 -25.42 -15.35 8.45
C MET A 1 -23.94 -15.32 8.13
N LYS A 2 -23.10 -16.29 8.53
CA LYS A 2 -21.71 -16.30 8.03
C LYS A 2 -21.83 -16.29 6.52
N LEU A 3 -21.34 -15.26 5.84
CA LEU A 3 -21.10 -15.31 4.40
C LEU A 3 -20.05 -16.42 4.19
N SER A 4 -20.55 -17.65 4.17
CA SER A 4 -19.84 -18.82 3.71
C SER A 4 -19.63 -18.52 2.25
N ILE A 5 -18.44 -18.03 1.91
CA ILE A 5 -18.03 -17.73 0.54
C ILE A 5 -18.10 -19.06 -0.22
N SER A 6 -19.29 -19.35 -0.76
CA SER A 6 -19.51 -20.42 -1.72
C SER A 6 -18.62 -20.14 -2.92
N LYS A 7 -18.26 -21.20 -3.64
CA LYS A 7 -17.59 -21.02 -4.93
C LYS A 7 -18.57 -20.36 -5.89
N GLY A 8 -18.36 -19.09 -6.22
CA GLY A 8 -19.20 -18.34 -7.15
C GLY A 8 -19.31 -16.85 -6.83
N VAL A 9 -20.25 -16.22 -7.50
CA VAL A 9 -20.66 -14.83 -7.31
C VAL A 9 -21.66 -14.76 -6.16
N HIS A 10 -21.49 -13.78 -5.27
CA HIS A 10 -22.35 -13.53 -4.13
C HIS A 10 -23.09 -12.22 -4.30
N LEU A 11 -24.38 -12.18 -4.01
CA LEU A 11 -25.12 -10.93 -3.91
C LEU A 11 -25.08 -10.45 -2.46
N VAL A 12 -24.55 -9.25 -2.24
CA VAL A 12 -24.50 -8.60 -0.92
C VAL A 12 -25.60 -7.54 -0.85
N GLU A 13 -26.45 -7.61 0.17
CA GLU A 13 -27.60 -6.73 0.35
C GLU A 13 -27.32 -5.62 1.37
N PRO A 14 -28.01 -4.46 1.27
CA PRO A 14 -27.96 -3.44 2.32
C PRO A 14 -28.38 -4.03 3.68
N GLY A 15 -27.59 -3.78 4.72
CA GLY A 15 -27.76 -4.32 6.08
C GLY A 15 -26.94 -5.58 6.37
N ASP A 16 -26.20 -6.13 5.40
CA ASP A 16 -25.36 -7.32 5.59
C ASP A 16 -24.04 -7.04 6.33
N PHE A 17 -23.72 -5.77 6.62
CA PHE A 17 -22.46 -5.40 7.23
C PHE A 17 -22.34 -5.90 8.68
N GLU A 18 -21.44 -6.85 8.91
CA GLU A 18 -21.13 -7.39 10.24
C GLU A 18 -19.67 -7.06 10.61
N PRO A 19 -19.42 -6.14 11.56
CA PRO A 19 -18.06 -5.75 11.93
C PRO A 19 -17.16 -6.94 12.31
N ALA A 20 -17.70 -7.96 12.99
CA ALA A 20 -16.93 -9.14 13.39
C ALA A 20 -16.35 -9.94 12.21
N ASP A 21 -16.93 -9.80 11.01
CA ASP A 21 -16.51 -10.53 9.81
C ASP A 21 -15.44 -9.77 9.00
N HIS A 22 -15.19 -8.49 9.29
CA HIS A 22 -14.37 -7.61 8.44
C HIS A 22 -13.12 -7.05 9.12
N TRP A 23 -13.04 -7.10 10.46
CA TRP A 23 -11.87 -6.67 11.21
C TRP A 23 -11.20 -7.79 11.98
N TYR A 24 -9.91 -7.61 12.26
CA TYR A 24 -9.27 -8.46 13.26
C TYR A 24 -9.91 -8.23 14.63
N PRO A 25 -10.17 -9.30 15.42
CA PRO A 25 -10.72 -9.15 16.77
C PRO A 25 -9.89 -8.19 17.64
N ARG A 26 -8.56 -8.16 17.47
CA ARG A 26 -7.69 -7.21 18.17
C ARG A 26 -7.99 -5.74 17.80
N ALA A 27 -8.32 -5.45 16.54
CA ALA A 27 -8.64 -4.11 16.09
C ALA A 27 -10.02 -3.65 16.62
N LEU A 28 -11.04 -4.50 16.52
CA LEU A 28 -12.39 -4.21 17.05
C LEU A 28 -12.39 -3.93 18.56
N ASN A 29 -11.57 -4.68 19.30
CA ASN A 29 -11.49 -4.57 20.75
C ASN A 29 -10.42 -3.58 21.24
N SER A 30 -9.92 -2.71 20.35
CA SER A 30 -8.89 -1.72 20.67
C SER A 30 -9.42 -0.29 20.56
N ASN A 31 -8.90 0.59 21.40
CA ASN A 31 -9.19 2.02 21.32
C ASN A 31 -8.14 2.69 20.44
N LEU A 32 -8.59 3.43 19.42
CA LEU A 32 -7.72 4.27 18.60
C LEU A 32 -6.89 5.22 19.47
N HIS A 33 -5.60 5.36 19.20
CA HIS A 33 -4.75 6.27 19.95
C HIS A 33 -5.21 7.74 19.72
N PRO A 34 -5.37 8.58 20.77
CA PRO A 34 -5.90 9.94 20.62
C PRO A 34 -5.14 10.83 19.63
N LEU A 35 -3.80 10.73 19.60
CA LEU A 35 -2.97 11.47 18.63
C LEU A 35 -3.28 11.04 17.18
N VAL A 36 -3.52 9.75 16.95
CA VAL A 36 -3.84 9.21 15.63
C VAL A 36 -5.25 9.66 15.22
N SER A 37 -6.21 9.60 16.13
CA SER A 37 -7.55 10.15 15.91
C SER A 37 -7.49 11.65 15.55
N TYR A 38 -6.71 12.43 16.29
CA TYR A 38 -6.51 13.85 16.01
C TYR A 38 -5.90 14.08 14.61
N PHE A 39 -4.85 13.32 14.25
CA PHE A 39 -4.22 13.37 12.94
C PHE A 39 -5.21 13.11 11.79
N LEU A 40 -6.05 12.07 11.89
CA LEU A 40 -7.04 11.73 10.85
C LEU A 40 -8.09 12.82 10.61
N ASN A 41 -8.29 13.69 11.62
CA ASN A 41 -9.27 14.78 11.60
C ASN A 41 -8.67 16.15 11.23
N LEU A 42 -7.34 16.30 11.13
CA LEU A 42 -6.70 17.55 10.70
C LEU A 42 -7.08 17.89 9.27
N ASN A 43 -7.55 19.11 8.98
CA ASN A 43 -7.82 19.53 7.61
C ASN A 43 -6.53 19.78 6.80
N ASN A 44 -6.63 19.88 5.47
CA ASN A 44 -5.47 20.01 4.59
C ASN A 44 -4.64 21.27 4.90
N HIS A 45 -5.28 22.40 5.19
CA HIS A 45 -4.58 23.63 5.59
C HIS A 45 -3.75 23.42 6.87
N GLN A 46 -4.30 22.77 7.90
CA GLN A 46 -3.55 22.46 9.13
C GLN A 46 -2.34 21.54 8.86
N LEU A 47 -2.51 20.54 7.99
CA LEU A 47 -1.44 19.61 7.60
C LEU A 47 -0.31 20.35 6.86
N VAL A 48 -0.66 21.19 5.89
CA VAL A 48 0.27 22.02 5.12
C VAL A 48 1.03 22.96 6.05
N GLU A 49 0.32 23.78 6.83
CA GLU A 49 0.92 24.77 7.72
C GLU A 49 1.88 24.13 8.73
N ARG A 50 1.50 22.98 9.31
CA ARG A 50 2.36 22.27 10.24
C ARG A 50 3.61 21.72 9.54
N TYR A 51 3.48 21.14 8.35
CA TYR A 51 4.61 20.60 7.60
C TYR A 51 5.60 21.70 7.16
N VAL A 52 5.10 22.82 6.63
CA VAL A 52 5.92 23.97 6.19
C VAL A 52 6.64 24.61 7.38
N ARG A 53 6.00 24.67 8.56
CA ARG A 53 6.65 25.17 9.79
C ARG A 53 7.87 24.35 10.20
N LEU A 54 7.84 23.04 9.98
CA LEU A 54 8.95 22.12 10.26
C LEU A 54 9.97 22.08 9.12
N ASN A 55 9.56 22.48 7.90
CA ASN A 55 10.36 22.48 6.70
C ASN A 55 10.33 23.88 6.05
N PRO A 56 11.00 24.90 6.64
CA PRO A 56 10.85 26.30 6.21
C PRO A 56 11.37 26.62 4.80
N HIS A 57 11.98 25.64 4.12
CA HIS A 57 12.42 25.73 2.73
C HIS A 57 11.34 25.30 1.74
N VAL A 58 10.25 24.68 2.21
CA VAL A 58 9.13 24.22 1.40
C VAL A 58 8.20 25.40 1.06
N GLN A 59 7.82 25.52 -0.20
CA GLN A 59 6.83 26.49 -0.66
C GLN A 59 5.42 25.98 -0.34
N SER A 60 4.67 26.74 0.47
CA SER A 60 3.33 26.35 0.92
C SER A 60 2.38 26.08 -0.25
N GLU A 61 2.33 26.98 -1.23
CA GLU A 61 1.44 26.86 -2.41
C GLU A 61 1.69 25.58 -3.21
N ALA A 62 2.96 25.15 -3.33
CA ALA A 62 3.31 23.92 -4.03
C ALA A 62 2.82 22.69 -3.27
N LEU A 63 2.93 22.69 -1.93
CA LEU A 63 2.43 21.60 -1.11
C LEU A 63 0.89 21.57 -1.10
N GLU A 64 0.23 22.72 -1.03
CA GLU A 64 -1.22 22.84 -1.15
C GLU A 64 -1.72 22.28 -2.48
N LYS A 65 -1.04 22.61 -3.59
CA LYS A 65 -1.34 22.04 -4.91
C LYS A 65 -1.33 20.51 -4.88
N VAL A 66 -0.32 19.91 -4.24
CA VAL A 66 -0.22 18.44 -4.15
C VAL A 66 -1.31 17.87 -3.25
N ILE A 67 -1.49 18.37 -2.03
CA ILE A 67 -2.43 17.81 -1.05
C ILE A 67 -3.89 18.00 -1.49
N ASN A 68 -4.22 19.15 -2.07
CA ASN A 68 -5.57 19.43 -2.55
C ASN A 68 -5.85 18.83 -3.94
N TYR A 69 -4.90 18.11 -4.53
CA TYR A 69 -5.10 17.42 -5.80
C TYR A 69 -6.14 16.31 -5.64
N THR A 70 -7.04 16.20 -6.62
CA THR A 70 -7.98 15.08 -6.75
C THR A 70 -7.54 14.20 -7.92
N PRO A 71 -6.90 13.03 -7.66
CA PRO A 71 -6.47 12.10 -8.68
C PRO A 71 -7.55 11.70 -9.68
N LYS A 72 -7.18 11.55 -10.95
CA LYS A 72 -8.08 11.04 -12.00
C LYS A 72 -8.13 9.51 -11.96
N TYR A 73 -6.97 8.86 -11.91
CA TYR A 73 -6.79 7.42 -11.95
C TYR A 73 -6.50 6.85 -10.55
N PHE A 74 -5.60 7.45 -9.78
CA PHE A 74 -5.09 6.85 -8.55
C PHE A 74 -5.77 7.40 -7.28
N LYS A 75 -7.05 7.09 -7.10
CA LYS A 75 -7.92 7.69 -6.07
C LYS A 75 -7.80 7.04 -4.68
N TRP A 76 -7.31 5.82 -4.58
CA TRP A 76 -7.12 5.11 -3.31
C TRP A 76 -5.79 4.39 -3.29
N ALA A 77 -4.91 4.71 -2.34
CA ALA A 77 -3.55 4.20 -2.32
C ALA A 77 -3.11 3.81 -0.92
N GLY A 78 -2.14 2.89 -0.84
CA GLY A 78 -1.39 2.63 0.38
C GLY A 78 0.10 2.72 0.13
N THR A 79 0.77 3.59 0.87
CA THR A 79 2.21 3.82 0.76
C THR A 79 2.91 3.18 1.95
N ASP A 80 3.91 2.34 1.65
CA ASP A 80 4.78 1.74 2.67
C ASP A 80 5.95 2.67 2.94
N LEU A 81 6.04 3.12 4.18
CA LEU A 81 7.05 4.07 4.65
C LEU A 81 7.96 3.39 5.68
N MET A 82 9.24 3.72 5.67
CA MET A 82 10.17 3.33 6.73
C MET A 82 10.68 4.56 7.47
N HIS A 83 10.62 4.52 8.80
CA HIS A 83 11.16 5.58 9.64
C HIS A 83 12.67 5.36 9.83
N VAL A 84 13.45 6.24 9.21
CA VAL A 84 14.90 6.11 9.11
C VAL A 84 15.60 7.32 9.69
N VAL A 85 16.88 7.12 10.01
CA VAL A 85 17.80 8.17 10.41
C VAL A 85 19.07 8.07 9.58
N ASN A 86 19.67 9.19 9.22
CA ASN A 86 20.99 9.19 8.58
C ASN A 86 22.13 9.31 9.61
N SER A 87 23.39 9.26 9.14
CA SER A 87 24.59 9.41 9.98
C SER A 87 24.65 10.73 10.77
N LYS A 88 23.91 11.76 10.35
CA LYS A 88 23.82 13.08 11.02
C LYS A 88 22.69 13.15 12.04
N GLY A 89 21.95 12.06 12.28
CA GLY A 89 20.82 12.04 13.19
C GLY A 89 19.53 12.65 12.63
N GLN A 90 19.49 12.93 11.31
CA GLN A 90 18.30 13.49 10.67
C GLN A 90 17.33 12.36 10.36
N LYS A 91 16.12 12.47 10.91
CA LYS A 91 15.05 11.50 10.71
C LYS A 91 14.25 11.81 9.45
N LYS A 92 13.77 10.77 8.77
CA LYS A 92 12.90 10.86 7.59
C LYS A 92 11.95 9.68 7.54
N LEU A 93 10.80 9.88 6.90
CA LEU A 93 9.97 8.78 6.40
C LEU A 93 10.24 8.58 4.92
N VAL A 94 10.87 7.45 4.58
CA VAL A 94 11.20 7.12 3.19
C VAL A 94 10.15 6.20 2.58
N VAL A 95 9.74 6.48 1.35
CA VAL A 95 8.81 5.69 0.55
C VAL A 95 9.52 4.45 0.02
N ILE A 96 8.95 3.28 0.30
CA ILE A 96 9.44 1.98 -0.17
C ILE A 96 8.66 1.52 -1.40
N GLU A 97 7.33 1.59 -1.33
CA GLU A 97 6.40 1.28 -2.42
C GLU A 97 5.05 1.98 -2.21
N THR A 98 4.29 2.16 -3.29
CA THR A 98 2.92 2.68 -3.27
C THR A 98 2.00 1.73 -4.03
N ASN A 99 0.87 1.36 -3.44
CA ASN A 99 0.02 0.26 -3.87
C ASN A 99 -1.41 0.75 -4.23
N SER A 100 -1.94 0.29 -5.37
CA SER A 100 -3.28 0.66 -5.87
C SER A 100 -4.45 -0.24 -5.49
N CYS A 101 -4.18 -1.31 -4.74
CA CYS A 101 -5.20 -2.05 -3.97
C CYS A 101 -4.60 -2.39 -2.59
N PRO A 102 -4.44 -1.39 -1.71
CA PRO A 102 -3.86 -1.63 -0.40
C PRO A 102 -4.79 -2.42 0.50
N SER A 103 -4.21 -3.28 1.33
CA SER A 103 -4.89 -3.94 2.45
C SER A 103 -4.66 -3.15 3.72
N GLY A 104 -5.61 -3.19 4.66
CA GLY A 104 -5.34 -2.83 6.04
C GLY A 104 -6.47 -2.20 6.83
N GLN A 105 -7.67 -2.03 6.25
CA GLN A 105 -8.81 -1.50 7.00
C GLN A 105 -9.18 -2.40 8.18
N LYS A 106 -9.11 -3.72 7.95
CA LYS A 106 -9.24 -4.75 8.99
C LYS A 106 -8.26 -4.63 10.17
N SER A 107 -7.17 -3.86 10.00
CA SER A 107 -6.13 -3.61 10.99
C SER A 107 -6.24 -2.24 11.66
N MET A 108 -7.20 -1.40 11.26
CA MET A 108 -7.39 -0.06 11.79
C MET A 108 -8.42 -0.08 12.93
N PRO A 109 -8.07 0.34 14.16
CA PRO A 109 -9.05 0.52 15.23
C PRO A 109 -10.15 1.50 14.82
N LEU A 110 -11.39 1.18 15.17
CA LEU A 110 -12.55 2.02 14.85
C LEU A 110 -12.54 3.32 15.67
N PRO A 111 -12.76 4.49 15.05
CA PRO A 111 -13.16 5.69 15.78
C PRO A 111 -14.45 5.41 16.55
N GLU A 112 -14.49 5.72 17.84
CA GLU A 112 -15.70 5.65 18.70
C GLU A 112 -16.43 4.28 18.70
N PHE A 113 -15.77 3.19 18.26
CA PHE A 113 -16.38 1.87 18.04
C PHE A 113 -17.54 1.85 17.03
N ASP A 114 -17.65 2.88 16.19
CA ASP A 114 -18.68 2.98 15.16
C ASP A 114 -18.13 2.45 13.82
N PRO A 115 -18.68 1.35 13.26
CA PRO A 115 -18.26 0.83 11.97
C PRO A 115 -18.44 1.81 10.81
N GLU A 116 -19.48 2.65 10.84
CA GLU A 116 -19.76 3.64 9.79
C GLU A 116 -18.72 4.77 9.77
N SER A 117 -18.09 5.03 10.91
CA SER A 117 -16.94 5.93 11.02
C SER A 117 -15.62 5.29 10.53
N GLY A 118 -15.62 3.98 10.27
CA GLY A 118 -14.49 3.20 9.80
C GLY A 118 -14.09 3.48 8.35
N GLY A 119 -12.89 3.06 7.98
CA GLY A 119 -12.35 3.38 6.66
C GLY A 119 -13.01 2.66 5.48
N TYR A 120 -13.81 1.61 5.70
CA TYR A 120 -14.66 1.02 4.65
C TYR A 120 -15.71 2.02 4.17
N TYR A 121 -16.59 2.48 5.08
CA TYR A 121 -17.64 3.45 4.76
C TYR A 121 -17.06 4.79 4.34
N LYS A 122 -16.00 5.27 5.01
CA LYS A 122 -15.37 6.54 4.64
C LYS A 122 -14.86 6.54 3.20
N LEU A 123 -14.22 5.47 2.74
CA LEU A 123 -13.77 5.35 1.35
C LEU A 123 -14.97 5.29 0.38
N MET A 124 -16.03 4.57 0.75
CA MET A 124 -17.22 4.47 -0.10
C MET A 124 -17.96 5.81 -0.20
N ASN A 125 -18.25 6.47 0.91
CA ASN A 125 -18.97 7.74 0.97
C ASN A 125 -18.20 8.89 0.33
N ASP A 126 -16.92 9.04 0.67
CA ASP A 126 -16.17 10.26 0.30
C ASP A 126 -15.43 10.13 -1.03
N THR A 127 -15.23 8.90 -1.54
CA THR A 127 -14.48 8.63 -2.77
C THR A 127 -15.29 7.89 -3.83
N PHE A 128 -15.84 6.71 -3.51
CA PHE A 128 -16.45 5.85 -4.53
C PHE A 128 -17.83 6.38 -4.96
N LYS A 129 -18.69 6.73 -4.02
CA LYS A 129 -20.04 7.24 -4.31
C LYS A 129 -20.03 8.49 -5.20
N PRO A 130 -19.24 9.55 -4.93
CA PRO A 130 -19.23 10.73 -5.77
C PRO A 130 -18.81 10.46 -7.21
N ILE A 131 -17.87 9.52 -7.44
CA ILE A 131 -17.43 9.18 -8.80
C ILE A 131 -18.43 8.27 -9.53
N VAL A 132 -19.17 7.43 -8.81
CA VAL A 132 -20.25 6.61 -9.39
C VAL A 132 -21.44 7.49 -9.75
N ASP A 133 -21.84 8.41 -8.87
CA ASP A 133 -22.95 9.35 -9.11
C ASP A 133 -22.68 10.26 -10.32
N ALA A 134 -21.42 10.55 -10.61
CA ALA A 134 -20.99 11.34 -11.77
C ALA A 134 -20.76 10.51 -13.05
N HIS A 135 -20.88 9.17 -12.99
CA HIS A 135 -20.62 8.28 -14.11
C HIS A 135 -21.91 7.92 -14.84
N GLU A 136 -21.95 8.11 -16.16
CA GLU A 136 -23.20 8.03 -16.94
C GLU A 136 -23.62 6.60 -17.33
N GLU A 137 -22.84 5.59 -16.97
CA GLU A 137 -23.16 4.20 -17.32
C GLU A 137 -24.29 3.61 -16.47
N THR A 138 -25.10 2.75 -17.10
CA THR A 138 -26.17 1.99 -16.43
C THR A 138 -25.74 0.55 -16.12
N GLY A 139 -26.37 -0.09 -15.14
CA GLY A 139 -26.07 -1.45 -14.71
C GLY A 139 -26.02 -1.58 -13.19
N ALA A 140 -25.61 -2.75 -12.70
CA ALA A 140 -25.47 -3.02 -11.27
C ALA A 140 -24.10 -2.54 -10.72
N LEU A 141 -23.95 -2.60 -9.40
CA LEU A 141 -22.67 -2.42 -8.71
C LEU A 141 -21.98 -3.75 -8.48
N ALA A 142 -20.65 -3.72 -8.44
CA ALA A 142 -19.88 -4.92 -8.13
C ALA A 142 -18.63 -4.64 -7.29
N LEU A 143 -18.09 -5.72 -6.73
CA LEU A 143 -16.73 -5.81 -6.26
C LEU A 143 -16.08 -7.05 -6.87
N ILE A 144 -14.94 -6.86 -7.53
CA ILE A 144 -14.14 -7.96 -8.09
C ILE A 144 -12.83 -8.11 -7.32
N TYR A 145 -12.45 -9.33 -6.94
CA TYR A 145 -11.27 -9.58 -6.11
C TYR A 145 -10.56 -10.89 -6.43
N ASP A 146 -9.25 -11.01 -6.14
CA ASP A 146 -8.50 -12.26 -6.33
C ASP A 146 -7.87 -12.84 -5.06
N LYS A 147 -7.97 -12.12 -3.94
CA LYS A 147 -7.48 -12.53 -2.63
C LYS A 147 -8.15 -11.75 -1.50
N ASN A 148 -7.86 -12.12 -0.26
CA ASN A 148 -8.25 -11.36 0.94
C ASN A 148 -9.78 -11.15 1.07
N PRO A 149 -10.57 -12.23 1.11
CA PRO A 149 -12.02 -12.11 1.13
C PRO A 149 -12.57 -11.28 2.30
N MET A 150 -11.93 -11.33 3.47
CA MET A 150 -12.32 -10.55 4.65
C MET A 150 -12.50 -9.05 4.37
N GLU A 151 -11.52 -8.40 3.71
CA GLU A 151 -11.67 -6.97 3.39
C GLU A 151 -12.65 -6.75 2.24
N ASN A 152 -12.71 -7.67 1.28
CA ASN A 152 -13.55 -7.53 0.11
C ASN A 152 -15.03 -7.67 0.43
N VAL A 153 -15.40 -8.57 1.34
CA VAL A 153 -16.77 -8.63 1.87
C VAL A 153 -17.10 -7.34 2.63
N GLY A 154 -16.16 -6.81 3.43
CA GLY A 154 -16.36 -5.54 4.13
C GLY A 154 -16.57 -4.35 3.19
N TYR A 155 -15.78 -4.24 2.11
CA TYR A 155 -16.00 -3.21 1.08
C TYR A 155 -17.34 -3.43 0.35
N ALA A 156 -17.68 -4.65 -0.05
CA ALA A 156 -18.93 -4.93 -0.75
C ALA A 156 -20.16 -4.58 0.10
N SER A 157 -20.12 -4.93 1.39
CA SER A 157 -21.20 -4.62 2.35
C SER A 157 -21.32 -3.11 2.57
N ALA A 158 -20.19 -2.40 2.72
CA ALA A 158 -20.20 -0.94 2.83
C ALA A 158 -20.71 -0.27 1.53
N ILE A 159 -20.42 -0.81 0.34
CA ILE A 159 -20.99 -0.32 -0.91
C ILE A 159 -22.52 -0.52 -0.90
N ALA A 160 -23.00 -1.71 -0.51
CA ALA A 160 -24.43 -2.00 -0.51
C ALA A 160 -25.20 -1.03 0.40
N ASP A 161 -24.68 -0.77 1.60
CA ASP A 161 -25.26 0.18 2.56
C ASP A 161 -25.25 1.63 2.05
N VAL A 162 -24.10 2.10 1.53
CA VAL A 162 -23.93 3.48 1.07
C VAL A 162 -24.82 3.80 -0.14
N PHE A 163 -25.02 2.84 -1.03
CA PHE A 163 -25.86 3.02 -2.22
C PHE A 163 -27.32 2.62 -2.00
N GLY A 164 -27.62 1.85 -0.95
CA GLY A 164 -28.96 1.33 -0.70
C GLY A 164 -29.43 0.34 -1.77
N GLU A 165 -28.50 -0.37 -2.42
CA GLU A 165 -28.81 -1.38 -3.45
C GLU A 165 -27.85 -2.58 -3.37
N PRO A 166 -28.22 -3.75 -3.91
CA PRO A 166 -27.36 -4.93 -3.88
C PRO A 166 -26.07 -4.80 -4.71
N VAL A 167 -25.02 -5.48 -4.26
CA VAL A 167 -23.69 -5.48 -4.88
C VAL A 167 -23.26 -6.90 -5.23
N TYR A 168 -22.81 -7.11 -6.46
CA TYR A 168 -22.23 -8.39 -6.88
C TYR A 168 -20.79 -8.51 -6.41
N LEU A 169 -20.51 -9.44 -5.50
CA LEU A 169 -19.18 -9.80 -5.04
C LEU A 169 -18.69 -11.03 -5.82
N ALA A 170 -17.70 -10.84 -6.69
CA ALA A 170 -17.19 -11.89 -7.58
C ALA A 170 -15.68 -12.09 -7.44
N GLU A 171 -15.27 -13.36 -7.30
CA GLU A 171 -13.85 -13.71 -7.36
C GLU A 171 -13.37 -13.69 -8.83
N TYR A 172 -12.21 -13.08 -9.09
CA TYR A 172 -11.66 -12.90 -10.43
C TYR A 172 -10.15 -13.18 -10.48
N LYS A 173 -9.82 -14.47 -10.45
CA LYS A 173 -8.43 -14.98 -10.52
C LYS A 173 -7.95 -15.05 -11.98
N SER A 174 -6.63 -15.15 -12.19
CA SER A 174 -6.06 -15.30 -13.53
C SER A 174 -6.47 -16.61 -14.21
N SER A 175 -6.73 -17.67 -13.44
CA SER A 175 -7.14 -18.98 -13.92
C SER A 175 -8.66 -19.17 -14.00
N ASP A 176 -9.45 -18.18 -13.57
CA ASP A 176 -10.90 -18.30 -13.41
C ASP A 176 -11.60 -17.04 -13.94
N THR A 177 -12.21 -17.18 -15.11
CA THR A 177 -12.97 -16.11 -15.78
C THR A 177 -14.42 -16.53 -16.02
N GLU A 178 -14.89 -17.63 -15.42
CA GLU A 178 -16.18 -18.20 -15.81
C GLU A 178 -17.34 -17.28 -15.44
N SER A 179 -17.26 -16.57 -14.31
CA SER A 179 -18.34 -15.69 -13.83
C SER A 179 -18.07 -14.19 -13.97
N VAL A 180 -16.93 -13.80 -14.55
CA VAL A 180 -16.54 -12.38 -14.74
C VAL A 180 -15.90 -12.20 -16.10
N LYS A 181 -16.47 -11.30 -16.92
CA LYS A 181 -15.91 -10.97 -18.24
C LYS A 181 -16.03 -9.49 -18.58
N PHE A 182 -15.13 -9.03 -19.44
CA PHE A 182 -15.26 -7.73 -20.10
C PHE A 182 -15.67 -7.94 -21.56
N GLU A 183 -16.79 -7.35 -21.95
CA GLU A 183 -17.26 -7.33 -23.34
C GLU A 183 -17.33 -5.88 -23.83
N ASN A 184 -16.58 -5.55 -24.88
CA ASN A 184 -16.50 -4.19 -25.44
C ASN A 184 -16.22 -3.10 -24.38
N GLY A 185 -15.36 -3.42 -23.41
CA GLY A 185 -14.96 -2.55 -22.30
C GLY A 185 -15.94 -2.50 -21.11
N LYS A 186 -17.09 -3.17 -21.19
CA LYS A 186 -18.10 -3.25 -20.13
C LYS A 186 -17.95 -4.54 -19.33
N LEU A 187 -17.84 -4.42 -18.02
CA LEU A 187 -17.82 -5.56 -17.09
C LEU A 187 -19.20 -6.21 -17.02
N HIS A 188 -19.22 -7.53 -17.10
CA HIS A 188 -20.39 -8.36 -16.86
C HIS A 188 -20.07 -9.41 -15.81
N ILE A 189 -21.03 -9.67 -14.92
CA ILE A 189 -20.95 -10.71 -13.89
C ILE A 189 -22.10 -11.69 -14.13
N GLU A 190 -21.79 -12.98 -14.04
CA GLU A 190 -22.81 -14.04 -14.10
C GLU A 190 -23.50 -14.15 -12.74
N ASP A 191 -24.82 -13.96 -12.71
CA ASP A 191 -25.61 -14.13 -11.48
C ASP A 191 -25.82 -15.62 -11.13
N GLU A 192 -26.44 -15.89 -9.98
CA GLU A 192 -26.72 -17.27 -9.54
C GLU A 192 -27.64 -18.05 -10.48
N GLN A 193 -28.36 -17.36 -11.37
CA GLN A 193 -29.25 -17.95 -12.37
C GLN A 193 -28.57 -18.14 -13.74
N GLY A 194 -27.28 -17.79 -13.88
CA GLY A 194 -26.52 -17.89 -15.11
C GLY A 194 -26.74 -16.74 -16.10
N ASN A 195 -27.36 -15.63 -15.66
CA ASN A 195 -27.54 -14.45 -16.52
C ASN A 195 -26.36 -13.50 -16.37
N TRP A 196 -25.95 -12.92 -17.50
CA TRP A 196 -24.90 -11.90 -17.53
C TRP A 196 -25.45 -10.52 -17.21
N VAL A 197 -25.09 -10.00 -16.04
CA VAL A 197 -25.53 -8.70 -15.54
C VAL A 197 -24.49 -7.63 -15.89
N PRO A 198 -24.86 -6.55 -16.62
CA PRO A 198 -23.95 -5.47 -16.92
C PRO A 198 -23.67 -4.61 -15.68
N ILE A 199 -22.40 -4.25 -15.49
CA ILE A 199 -21.96 -3.50 -14.30
C ILE A 199 -21.63 -2.05 -14.68
N ARG A 200 -22.22 -1.08 -13.97
CA ARG A 200 -21.93 0.35 -14.18
C ARG A 200 -20.66 0.80 -13.49
N ALA A 201 -20.42 0.30 -12.28
CA ALA A 201 -19.24 0.59 -11.50
C ALA A 201 -18.84 -0.61 -10.63
N ALA A 202 -17.54 -0.82 -10.48
CA ALA A 202 -16.99 -1.85 -9.62
C ALA A 202 -15.83 -1.36 -8.76
N PHE A 203 -15.83 -1.78 -7.50
CA PHE A 203 -14.66 -1.70 -6.65
C PHE A 203 -13.69 -2.82 -7.04
N ARG A 204 -12.46 -2.47 -7.42
CA ARG A 204 -11.50 -3.41 -8.00
C ARG A 204 -10.40 -3.76 -7.00
N TYR A 205 -10.50 -4.94 -6.39
CA TYR A 205 -9.47 -5.53 -5.54
C TYR A 205 -8.76 -6.71 -6.24
N VAL A 206 -8.41 -6.52 -7.50
CA VAL A 206 -7.65 -7.50 -8.28
C VAL A 206 -6.18 -7.11 -8.24
N THR A 207 -5.33 -8.01 -7.73
CA THR A 207 -3.97 -7.66 -7.29
C THR A 207 -2.85 -8.42 -8.00
N GLN A 208 -3.12 -9.62 -8.47
CA GLN A 208 -2.16 -10.51 -9.12
C GLN A 208 -2.33 -10.39 -10.63
N HIS A 209 -1.35 -9.77 -11.29
CA HIS A 209 -1.33 -9.52 -12.73
C HIS A 209 -2.70 -9.05 -13.29
N PRO A 210 -3.30 -7.98 -12.74
CA PRO A 210 -4.63 -7.54 -13.16
C PRO A 210 -4.71 -7.15 -14.65
N TRP A 211 -3.58 -6.77 -15.26
CA TRP A 211 -3.46 -6.41 -16.68
C TRP A 211 -3.68 -7.58 -17.64
N ASP A 212 -3.59 -8.83 -17.17
CA ASP A 212 -3.86 -10.00 -18.01
C ASP A 212 -5.34 -10.12 -18.39
N ARG A 213 -6.23 -9.41 -17.66
CA ARG A 213 -7.68 -9.64 -17.74
C ARG A 213 -8.56 -8.41 -17.57
N ILE A 214 -8.04 -7.30 -17.04
CA ILE A 214 -8.77 -6.03 -16.94
C ILE A 214 -8.31 -5.11 -18.08
N PRO A 215 -9.22 -4.68 -18.98
CA PRO A 215 -8.85 -3.81 -20.08
C PRO A 215 -8.58 -2.38 -19.59
N GLU A 216 -7.69 -1.69 -20.30
CA GLU A 216 -7.57 -0.24 -20.26
C GLU A 216 -8.87 0.42 -20.77
N LYS A 217 -9.12 1.66 -20.34
CA LYS A 217 -10.26 2.48 -20.79
C LYS A 217 -11.60 1.74 -20.67
N SER A 218 -11.80 1.05 -19.55
CA SER A 218 -13.06 0.38 -19.26
C SER A 218 -14.22 1.37 -19.28
N LYS A 219 -15.35 0.95 -19.87
CA LYS A 219 -16.62 1.67 -19.80
C LYS A 219 -17.20 1.58 -18.39
N THR A 220 -17.11 0.42 -17.76
CA THR A 220 -17.43 0.27 -16.34
C THR A 220 -16.46 1.11 -15.52
N LEU A 221 -16.96 1.93 -14.60
CA LEU A 221 -16.10 2.68 -13.69
C LEU A 221 -15.39 1.72 -12.73
N LEU A 222 -14.07 1.74 -12.68
CA LEU A 222 -13.28 0.90 -11.77
C LEU A 222 -12.54 1.77 -10.74
N LEU A 223 -12.65 1.42 -9.45
CA LEU A 223 -11.86 2.04 -8.38
C LEU A 223 -10.81 1.06 -7.84
N ASN A 224 -9.50 1.29 -8.03
CA ASN A 224 -8.89 2.13 -9.07
C ASN A 224 -8.95 1.43 -10.44
N PRO A 225 -8.83 2.17 -11.56
CA PRO A 225 -8.73 1.57 -12.88
C PRO A 225 -7.32 0.97 -13.12
N ILE A 226 -7.14 0.20 -14.20
CA ILE A 226 -5.89 -0.55 -14.44
C ILE A 226 -4.69 0.37 -14.74
N GLU A 227 -4.96 1.54 -15.30
CA GLU A 227 -4.03 2.61 -15.61
C GLU A 227 -3.24 3.04 -14.37
N ALA A 228 -3.89 3.09 -13.19
CA ALA A 228 -3.21 3.39 -11.93
C ALA A 228 -2.16 2.32 -11.56
N CYS A 229 -2.39 1.04 -11.91
CA CYS A 229 -1.40 -0.03 -11.72
C CYS A 229 -0.21 0.16 -12.66
N LEU A 230 -0.50 0.34 -13.96
CA LEU A 230 0.50 0.44 -15.03
C LEU A 230 1.39 1.68 -14.87
N ALA A 231 0.85 2.78 -14.34
CA ALA A 231 1.57 4.02 -14.12
C ALA A 231 2.49 4.02 -12.88
N GLY A 232 2.42 3.00 -12.02
CA GLY A 232 3.29 2.90 -10.84
C GLY A 232 2.60 2.38 -9.57
N GLY A 233 1.28 2.30 -9.53
CA GLY A 233 0.56 1.77 -8.36
C GLY A 233 0.72 0.25 -8.14
N ARG A 234 1.30 -0.47 -9.11
CA ARG A 234 1.74 -1.88 -8.97
C ARG A 234 3.06 -2.22 -9.66
N ASN A 235 3.58 -1.35 -10.52
CA ASN A 235 4.89 -1.52 -11.16
C ASN A 235 5.93 -0.63 -10.45
N LYS A 236 6.89 -1.23 -9.76
CA LYS A 236 7.88 -0.48 -8.97
C LYS A 236 8.77 0.41 -9.84
N SER A 237 9.21 -0.07 -11.01
CA SER A 237 10.06 0.74 -11.89
C SER A 237 9.36 2.01 -12.36
N ALA A 238 8.10 1.89 -12.78
CA ALA A 238 7.26 3.03 -13.15
C ALA A 238 7.09 4.01 -11.97
N ALA A 239 6.85 3.50 -10.75
CA ALA A 239 6.72 4.33 -9.56
C ALA A 239 7.99 5.13 -9.25
N TYR A 240 9.16 4.47 -9.24
CA TYR A 240 10.43 5.14 -8.94
C TYR A 240 10.84 6.14 -10.01
N LYS A 241 10.49 5.89 -11.28
CA LYS A 241 10.61 6.90 -12.34
C LYS A 241 9.71 8.10 -12.06
N ALA A 242 8.44 7.89 -11.69
CA ALA A 242 7.52 8.95 -11.29
C ALA A 242 8.06 9.77 -10.11
N TYR A 243 8.69 9.12 -9.12
CA TYR A 243 9.28 9.80 -7.96
C TYR A 243 10.47 10.67 -8.36
N ALA A 244 11.34 10.17 -9.25
CA ALA A 244 12.47 10.94 -9.76
C ALA A 244 12.00 12.17 -10.56
N ASP A 245 10.99 12.01 -11.43
CA ASP A 245 10.38 13.10 -12.19
C ASP A 245 9.80 14.17 -11.25
N PHE A 246 9.09 13.75 -10.20
CA PHE A 246 8.55 14.66 -9.17
C PHE A 246 9.66 15.44 -8.48
N ASN A 247 10.71 14.75 -8.02
CA ASN A 247 11.84 15.38 -7.32
C ASN A 247 12.58 16.38 -8.22
N GLN A 248 12.60 16.15 -9.54
CA GLN A 248 13.15 17.12 -10.48
C GLN A 248 12.22 18.34 -10.66
N GLU A 249 10.91 18.10 -10.83
CA GLU A 249 9.91 19.16 -11.06
C GLU A 249 9.78 20.11 -9.86
N PHE A 250 9.68 19.54 -8.65
CA PHE A 250 9.38 20.29 -7.42
C PHE A 250 10.63 20.67 -6.60
N LYS A 251 11.84 20.42 -7.13
CA LYS A 251 13.10 20.74 -6.45
C LYS A 251 13.18 22.19 -5.97
N LYS A 252 12.73 23.13 -6.80
CA LYS A 252 12.74 24.57 -6.50
C LYS A 252 11.74 24.95 -5.41
N ASP A 253 10.72 24.12 -5.21
CA ASP A 253 9.65 24.30 -4.25
C ASP A 253 9.98 23.65 -2.89
N GLY A 254 11.15 23.02 -2.78
CA GLY A 254 11.61 22.35 -1.56
C GLY A 254 10.91 21.02 -1.27
N LEU A 255 10.11 20.50 -2.20
CA LEU A 255 9.44 19.21 -2.04
C LEU A 255 10.27 18.09 -2.67
N GLU A 256 10.32 16.97 -1.96
CA GLU A 256 11.06 15.78 -2.35
C GLU A 256 10.38 14.54 -1.77
N ILE A 257 10.15 13.54 -2.62
CA ILE A 257 9.81 12.19 -2.23
C ILE A 257 11.11 11.51 -1.81
N TYR A 258 11.20 11.16 -0.53
CA TYR A 258 12.38 10.51 0.01
C TYR A 258 12.30 9.02 -0.30
N VAL A 259 13.31 8.51 -0.99
CA VAL A 259 13.48 7.08 -1.24
C VAL A 259 14.92 6.69 -0.92
N PRO A 260 15.18 5.44 -0.49
CA PRO A 260 16.54 4.91 -0.51
C PRO A 260 17.10 4.97 -1.95
N LYS A 261 18.42 5.08 -2.08
CA LYS A 261 19.07 5.16 -3.40
C LYS A 261 18.66 3.97 -4.26
N THR A 262 18.12 4.24 -5.45
CA THR A 262 17.54 3.20 -6.32
C THR A 262 18.09 3.29 -7.73
N PHE A 263 18.34 2.13 -8.32
CA PHE A 263 18.73 1.91 -9.71
C PHE A 263 17.66 1.09 -10.41
N LEU A 264 17.30 1.50 -11.62
CA LEU A 264 16.23 0.90 -12.42
C LEU A 264 16.81 0.11 -13.59
N ASP A 265 15.99 -0.79 -14.13
CA ASP A 265 16.25 -1.53 -15.36
C ASP A 265 17.55 -2.35 -15.39
N VAL A 266 17.99 -2.80 -14.21
CA VAL A 266 19.21 -3.58 -13.99
C VAL A 266 19.02 -5.00 -14.51
N SER A 267 19.90 -5.47 -15.38
CA SER A 267 19.89 -6.87 -15.86
C SER A 267 20.53 -7.83 -14.86
N LEU A 268 20.25 -9.13 -15.01
CA LEU A 268 20.86 -10.18 -14.19
C LEU A 268 22.40 -10.08 -14.21
N GLY A 269 23.01 -9.85 -15.38
CA GLY A 269 24.47 -9.77 -15.54
C GLY A 269 25.12 -8.54 -14.87
N GLU A 270 24.33 -7.51 -14.56
CA GLU A 270 24.81 -6.28 -13.90
C GLU A 270 24.73 -6.36 -12.37
N LEU A 271 24.04 -7.36 -11.80
CA LEU A 271 23.81 -7.46 -10.36
C LEU A 271 25.10 -7.45 -9.53
N ALA A 272 26.16 -8.13 -10.00
CA ALA A 272 27.44 -8.18 -9.29
C ALA A 272 28.11 -6.79 -9.22
N SER A 273 28.02 -6.01 -10.29
CA SER A 273 28.56 -4.64 -10.32
C SER A 273 27.87 -3.74 -9.31
N TYR A 274 26.55 -3.87 -9.14
CA TYR A 274 25.80 -3.10 -8.15
C TYR A 274 26.03 -3.59 -6.73
N TYR A 275 26.21 -4.89 -6.53
CA TYR A 275 26.59 -5.46 -5.24
C TYR A 275 27.93 -4.88 -4.76
N ASP A 276 28.93 -4.82 -5.65
CA ASP A 276 30.23 -4.21 -5.35
C ASP A 276 30.10 -2.69 -5.10
N GLN A 277 29.31 -2.00 -5.94
CA GLN A 277 29.07 -0.55 -5.80
C GLN A 277 28.38 -0.18 -4.48
N LEU A 278 27.54 -1.07 -3.94
CA LEU A 278 26.81 -0.90 -2.68
C LEU A 278 27.49 -1.61 -1.50
N GLU A 279 28.81 -1.81 -1.61
CA GLU A 279 29.66 -2.32 -0.52
C GLU A 279 29.16 -3.67 0.05
N GLY A 280 28.64 -4.52 -0.83
CA GLY A 280 28.19 -5.87 -0.48
C GLY A 280 26.81 -5.94 0.20
N SER A 281 26.02 -4.86 0.19
CA SER A 281 24.67 -4.85 0.76
C SER A 281 23.65 -4.16 -0.14
N MET A 282 22.58 -4.86 -0.50
CA MET A 282 21.53 -4.29 -1.35
C MET A 282 20.17 -4.98 -1.20
N VAL A 283 19.16 -4.39 -1.80
CA VAL A 283 17.83 -4.97 -1.97
C VAL A 283 17.53 -5.13 -3.45
N ILE A 284 17.30 -6.36 -3.91
CA ILE A 284 16.89 -6.67 -5.27
C ILE A 284 15.37 -6.82 -5.30
N LYS A 285 14.68 -6.14 -6.20
CA LYS A 285 13.22 -6.23 -6.36
C LYS A 285 12.82 -6.54 -7.79
N VAL A 286 11.90 -7.48 -7.95
CA VAL A 286 11.17 -7.70 -9.20
C VAL A 286 10.08 -6.61 -9.32
N PRO A 287 10.00 -5.86 -10.45
CA PRO A 287 9.11 -4.71 -10.58
C PRO A 287 7.63 -5.00 -10.32
N ASP A 288 7.10 -6.07 -10.92
CA ASP A 288 5.66 -6.40 -10.92
C ASP A 288 5.23 -7.35 -9.80
N SER A 289 6.18 -7.82 -8.98
CA SER A 289 5.89 -8.72 -7.87
C SER A 289 5.20 -8.00 -6.71
N ASN A 290 4.48 -8.73 -5.86
CA ASN A 290 3.73 -8.16 -4.74
C ASN A 290 3.91 -8.98 -3.45
N ALA A 291 3.54 -8.37 -2.31
CA ALA A 291 3.52 -9.03 -0.99
C ALA A 291 4.87 -9.64 -0.54
N GLY A 292 5.98 -9.00 -0.91
CA GLY A 292 7.33 -9.44 -0.54
C GLY A 292 7.89 -10.57 -1.38
N GLN A 293 7.14 -11.09 -2.35
CA GLN A 293 7.66 -12.04 -3.31
C GLN A 293 8.60 -11.32 -4.28
N GLY A 294 9.69 -11.95 -4.68
CA GLY A 294 10.68 -11.31 -5.58
C GLY A 294 11.36 -10.10 -4.95
N VAL A 295 11.47 -10.04 -3.62
CA VAL A 295 12.31 -9.08 -2.90
C VAL A 295 13.38 -9.86 -2.16
N TYR A 296 14.64 -9.52 -2.41
CA TYR A 296 15.81 -10.16 -1.80
C TYR A 296 16.60 -9.09 -1.08
N THR A 297 16.69 -9.19 0.25
CA THR A 297 17.69 -8.44 1.02
C THR A 297 18.99 -9.23 0.97
N VAL A 298 20.08 -8.55 0.68
CA VAL A 298 21.40 -9.14 0.53
C VAL A 298 22.34 -8.39 1.45
N THR A 299 22.99 -9.11 2.36
CA THR A 299 23.99 -8.59 3.31
C THR A 299 25.27 -9.43 3.32
N SER A 300 25.34 -10.46 2.47
CA SER A 300 26.49 -11.36 2.38
C SER A 300 26.59 -11.98 0.98
N GLN A 301 27.78 -12.48 0.64
CA GLN A 301 28.00 -13.17 -0.63
C GLN A 301 27.10 -14.39 -0.79
N ALA A 302 26.85 -15.14 0.29
CA ALA A 302 25.98 -16.31 0.25
C ALA A 302 24.53 -15.95 -0.11
N GLU A 303 24.02 -14.84 0.43
CA GLU A 303 22.69 -14.33 0.06
C GLU A 303 22.65 -13.81 -1.37
N PHE A 304 23.74 -13.17 -1.83
CA PHE A 304 23.86 -12.74 -3.22
C PHE A 304 23.80 -13.93 -4.18
N ASP A 305 24.61 -14.96 -3.94
CA ASP A 305 24.67 -16.16 -4.78
C ASP A 305 23.30 -16.87 -4.82
N LYS A 306 22.62 -16.97 -3.68
CA LYS A 306 21.27 -17.53 -3.58
C LYS A 306 20.25 -16.71 -4.37
N ALA A 307 20.28 -15.39 -4.25
CA ALA A 307 19.38 -14.50 -5.00
C ALA A 307 19.66 -14.60 -6.51
N TYR A 308 20.94 -14.51 -6.91
CA TYR A 308 21.36 -14.62 -8.30
C TYR A 308 20.92 -15.95 -8.92
N GLN A 309 21.10 -17.07 -8.22
CA GLN A 309 20.64 -18.38 -8.67
C GLN A 309 19.12 -18.42 -8.87
N ALA A 310 18.35 -17.88 -7.92
CA ALA A 310 16.89 -17.84 -8.03
C ALA A 310 16.42 -17.00 -9.22
N LEU A 311 17.08 -15.86 -9.46
CA LEU A 311 16.76 -14.93 -10.55
C LEU A 311 17.22 -15.43 -11.92
N SER A 312 18.21 -16.34 -11.96
CA SER A 312 18.68 -16.96 -13.21
C SER A 312 17.62 -17.79 -13.95
N ALA A 313 16.49 -18.10 -13.30
CA ALA A 313 15.35 -18.73 -13.95
C ALA A 313 14.67 -17.82 -15.01
N ASN A 314 14.81 -16.49 -14.88
CA ASN A 314 14.28 -15.50 -15.83
C ASN A 314 15.40 -14.49 -16.18
N PRO A 315 16.37 -14.87 -17.03
CA PRO A 315 17.57 -14.07 -17.27
C PRO A 315 17.32 -12.76 -18.01
N ASP A 316 16.21 -12.67 -18.74
CA ASP A 316 15.82 -11.49 -19.52
C ASP A 316 15.05 -10.44 -18.69
N ASP A 317 14.65 -10.79 -17.46
CA ASP A 317 13.94 -9.88 -16.56
C ASP A 317 14.84 -8.71 -16.15
N LYS A 318 14.17 -7.58 -15.88
CA LYS A 318 14.79 -6.37 -15.34
C LYS A 318 14.45 -6.21 -13.87
N TYR A 319 15.44 -5.79 -13.10
CA TYR A 319 15.37 -5.66 -11.65
C TYR A 319 15.52 -4.21 -11.22
N LEU A 320 14.92 -3.90 -10.07
CA LEU A 320 15.16 -2.67 -9.33
C LEU A 320 16.12 -2.98 -8.19
N ILE A 321 17.25 -2.29 -8.15
CA ILE A 321 18.23 -2.39 -7.06
C ILE A 321 18.10 -1.18 -6.16
N GLN A 322 17.99 -1.43 -4.87
CA GLN A 322 17.87 -0.37 -3.88
C GLN A 322 18.92 -0.55 -2.78
N GLU A 323 19.46 0.57 -2.31
CA GLU A 323 20.29 0.60 -1.12
C GLU A 323 19.53 0.04 0.08
N LEU A 324 20.19 -0.86 0.82
CA LEU A 324 19.64 -1.40 2.04
C LEU A 324 19.51 -0.28 3.08
N ILE A 325 18.38 -0.22 3.78
CA ILE A 325 18.30 0.57 5.00
C ILE A 325 18.91 -0.29 6.11
N PHE A 326 20.03 0.14 6.66
CA PHE A 326 20.85 -0.68 7.54
C PHE A 326 20.32 -0.73 8.97
N SER A 327 20.75 -1.76 9.71
CA SER A 327 20.78 -1.70 11.18
C SER A 327 22.04 -0.95 11.62
N ASN A 328 21.90 0.03 12.50
CA ASN A 328 23.05 0.74 13.09
C ASN A 328 23.70 -0.02 14.26
N ALA A 329 23.27 -1.25 14.53
CA ALA A 329 23.79 -2.08 15.62
C ALA A 329 25.17 -2.68 15.33
N ASN A 330 25.46 -2.97 14.05
CA ASN A 330 26.66 -3.69 13.65
C ASN A 330 27.63 -2.81 12.85
N GLU A 331 27.13 -2.13 11.81
CA GLU A 331 27.96 -1.37 10.88
C GLU A 331 27.41 0.03 10.66
N LYS A 332 28.32 0.97 10.37
CA LYS A 332 27.99 2.38 10.12
C LYS A 332 28.71 2.88 8.88
N PHE A 333 27.91 3.22 7.87
CA PHE A 333 28.29 3.86 6.61
C PHE A 333 27.98 5.37 6.67
N GLU A 334 28.87 6.18 6.11
CA GLU A 334 28.81 7.65 6.23
C GLU A 334 27.57 8.26 5.55
N ASN A 335 27.10 7.66 4.45
CA ASN A 335 26.00 8.17 3.63
C ASN A 335 24.81 7.22 3.51
N ALA A 336 24.55 6.41 4.54
CA ALA A 336 23.45 5.45 4.54
C ALA A 336 22.27 5.88 5.43
N PHE A 337 21.11 5.29 5.14
CA PHE A 337 19.96 5.29 6.03
C PHE A 337 20.02 4.10 6.99
N TYR A 338 19.58 4.35 8.22
CA TYR A 338 19.43 3.33 9.25
C TYR A 338 17.98 3.26 9.71
N HIS A 339 17.49 2.06 9.96
CA HIS A 339 16.22 1.89 10.66
C HIS A 339 16.33 2.49 12.06
N ILE A 340 15.37 3.34 12.42
CA ILE A 340 15.23 3.79 13.82
C ILE A 340 14.76 2.63 14.69
N GLY A 341 13.90 1.78 14.14
CA GLY A 341 13.34 0.61 14.81
C GLY A 341 12.34 0.95 15.91
N THR A 342 11.65 -0.07 16.43
CA THR A 342 10.76 0.11 17.58
C THR A 342 11.54 0.54 18.81
N LEU A 343 10.88 1.18 19.78
CA LEU A 343 11.43 1.30 21.11
C LEU A 343 11.87 -0.08 21.62
N PRO A 344 13.05 -0.21 22.24
CA PRO A 344 13.52 -1.48 22.77
C PRO A 344 12.54 -2.06 23.78
N ASP A 345 12.25 -3.35 23.67
CA ASP A 345 11.42 -4.05 24.66
C ASP A 345 12.19 -4.33 25.97
N THR A 346 11.56 -5.02 26.92
CA THR A 346 12.17 -5.37 28.21
C THR A 346 13.38 -6.30 28.10
N LYS A 347 13.60 -6.91 26.92
CA LYS A 347 14.80 -7.71 26.59
C LYS A 347 15.80 -6.91 25.76
N ASN A 348 15.65 -5.59 25.69
CA ASN A 348 16.45 -4.69 24.87
C ASN A 348 16.43 -5.05 23.37
N ARG A 349 15.31 -5.57 22.87
CA ARG A 349 15.15 -5.90 21.44
C ARG A 349 14.41 -4.78 20.73
N SER A 350 14.98 -4.30 19.62
CA SER A 350 14.34 -3.34 18.71
C SER A 350 14.14 -3.98 17.35
N PHE A 351 13.00 -3.72 16.70
CA PHE A 351 12.63 -4.37 15.44
C PHE A 351 12.51 -3.34 14.33
N ALA A 352 12.86 -3.72 13.10
CA ALA A 352 12.50 -2.91 11.93
C ALA A 352 10.98 -2.87 11.84
N PHE A 353 10.44 -1.71 11.47
CA PHE A 353 9.02 -1.60 11.19
C PHE A 353 8.79 -0.68 10.01
N ASP A 354 7.66 -0.89 9.35
CA ASP A 354 7.11 0.04 8.37
C ASP A 354 5.86 0.72 8.91
N ALA A 355 5.45 1.81 8.28
CA ALA A 355 4.14 2.41 8.44
C ALA A 355 3.44 2.39 7.08
N ARG A 356 2.34 1.65 6.98
CA ARG A 356 1.49 1.69 5.78
C ARG A 356 0.46 2.78 5.95
N MET A 357 0.66 3.89 5.24
CA MET A 357 -0.28 5.00 5.20
C MET A 357 -1.25 4.80 4.02
N MET A 358 -2.54 4.66 4.31
CA MET A 358 -3.58 4.66 3.29
C MET A 358 -4.12 6.08 3.10
N VAL A 359 -4.21 6.49 1.84
CA VAL A 359 -4.77 7.78 1.43
C VAL A 359 -5.89 7.58 0.42
N HIS A 360 -6.86 8.47 0.42
CA HIS A 360 -7.95 8.48 -0.56
C HIS A 360 -8.26 9.89 -1.03
N ALA A 361 -8.81 9.99 -2.24
CA ALA A 361 -9.22 11.22 -2.87
C ALA A 361 -10.66 11.59 -2.51
N THR A 362 -10.88 12.84 -2.14
CA THR A 362 -12.20 13.42 -1.83
C THR A 362 -12.44 14.65 -2.69
N ASP A 363 -13.62 15.25 -2.56
CA ASP A 363 -13.95 16.57 -3.13
C ASP A 363 -13.04 17.70 -2.59
N LYS A 364 -12.40 17.48 -1.44
CA LYS A 364 -11.47 18.40 -0.77
C LYS A 364 -10.00 18.03 -0.99
N GLY A 365 -9.70 17.17 -1.96
CA GLY A 365 -8.35 16.65 -2.22
C GLY A 365 -8.05 15.37 -1.45
N MET A 366 -6.76 15.06 -1.27
CA MET A 366 -6.34 13.81 -0.60
C MET A 366 -6.47 13.91 0.91
N ARG A 367 -6.86 12.78 1.54
CA ARG A 367 -7.07 12.66 2.99
C ARG A 367 -6.44 11.36 3.52
N PRO A 368 -5.95 11.34 4.78
CA PRO A 368 -5.52 10.09 5.40
C PRO A 368 -6.75 9.24 5.72
N LEU A 369 -6.68 7.96 5.36
CA LEU A 369 -7.79 7.02 5.51
C LEU A 369 -7.55 6.03 6.65
N ALA A 370 -6.37 5.41 6.69
CA ALA A 370 -6.00 4.45 7.71
C ALA A 370 -4.48 4.32 7.80
N ILE A 371 -3.98 3.89 8.95
CA ILE A 371 -2.55 3.65 9.14
C ILE A 371 -2.33 2.51 10.13
N TYR A 372 -1.37 1.64 9.80
CA TYR A 372 -0.91 0.57 10.68
C TYR A 372 0.56 0.27 10.39
N SER A 373 1.21 -0.47 11.30
CA SER A 373 2.60 -0.85 11.16
C SER A 373 2.77 -2.35 11.18
N ARG A 374 3.83 -2.82 10.52
CA ARG A 374 4.27 -4.21 10.58
C ARG A 374 5.72 -4.22 11.01
N LYS A 375 6.09 -5.15 11.90
CA LYS A 375 7.49 -5.33 12.32
C LYS A 375 8.14 -6.56 11.69
N SER A 376 9.46 -6.52 11.59
CA SER A 376 10.26 -7.68 11.23
C SER A 376 10.19 -8.77 12.30
N LYS A 377 10.57 -9.99 11.93
CA LYS A 377 10.51 -11.16 12.81
C LYS A 377 11.66 -11.17 13.81
N TYR A 378 12.84 -10.76 13.36
CA TYR A 378 14.06 -10.74 14.13
C TYR A 378 14.49 -9.31 14.47
N PRO A 379 14.98 -9.04 15.69
CA PRO A 379 15.40 -7.71 16.09
C PRO A 379 16.62 -7.20 15.29
N LEU A 380 16.64 -5.89 15.04
CA LEU A 380 17.72 -5.14 14.38
C LEU A 380 19.04 -5.19 15.16
N ASN A 381 18.95 -5.27 16.49
CA ASN A 381 20.07 -5.07 17.39
C ASN A 381 20.58 -6.36 18.05
N GLN A 382 20.43 -7.48 17.35
CA GLN A 382 20.95 -8.79 17.75
C GLN A 382 21.65 -9.44 16.54
N PRO A 383 22.67 -10.27 16.76
CA PRO A 383 23.26 -11.05 15.68
C PRO A 383 22.23 -12.00 15.10
N LEU A 384 22.16 -12.07 13.76
CA LEU A 384 21.29 -13.01 13.07
C LEU A 384 21.79 -14.45 13.32
N PRO A 385 20.95 -15.36 13.82
CA PRO A 385 21.32 -16.76 13.99
C PRO A 385 21.78 -17.40 12.68
N GLU A 386 22.72 -18.35 12.79
CA GLU A 386 23.19 -19.13 11.65
C GLU A 386 22.01 -19.83 10.94
N GLY A 387 21.98 -19.75 9.62
CA GLY A 387 20.94 -20.35 8.77
C GLY A 387 19.68 -19.50 8.58
N LEU A 388 19.61 -18.29 9.17
CA LEU A 388 18.58 -17.31 8.83
C LEU A 388 19.10 -16.30 7.80
N ASP A 389 18.20 -15.82 6.95
CA ASP A 389 18.48 -14.79 5.95
C ASP A 389 18.17 -13.39 6.51
N SER A 390 18.84 -12.37 5.99
CA SER A 390 18.67 -10.95 6.34
C SER A 390 17.24 -10.44 6.22
N TRP A 391 16.40 -11.11 5.41
CA TRP A 391 14.97 -10.82 5.29
C TRP A 391 14.25 -10.93 6.64
N GLU A 392 14.70 -11.79 7.55
CA GLU A 392 14.09 -11.94 8.87
C GLU A 392 14.29 -10.68 9.74
N VAL A 393 15.33 -9.88 9.46
CA VAL A 393 15.67 -8.63 10.16
C VAL A 393 14.99 -7.42 9.53
N TYR A 394 14.96 -7.35 8.19
CA TYR A 394 14.54 -6.16 7.45
C TYR A 394 13.14 -6.27 6.83
N GLY A 395 12.66 -7.49 6.57
CA GLY A 395 11.36 -7.75 5.97
C GLY A 395 10.19 -7.61 6.95
N THR A 396 9.26 -6.71 6.65
CA THR A 396 8.08 -6.43 7.49
C THR A 396 6.80 -7.08 6.99
N ASN A 397 6.82 -7.76 5.83
CA ASN A 397 5.63 -8.37 5.26
C ASN A 397 5.05 -9.48 6.18
N LEU A 398 3.71 -9.47 6.34
CA LEU A 398 2.99 -10.40 7.21
C LEU A 398 2.70 -11.76 6.56
N SER A 399 2.75 -11.82 5.22
CA SER A 399 2.43 -13.02 4.46
C SER A 399 3.47 -14.10 4.71
N VAL A 400 3.03 -15.27 5.18
CA VAL A 400 3.87 -16.47 5.35
C VAL A 400 3.37 -17.55 4.41
N LYS A 401 4.27 -18.09 3.59
CA LYS A 401 3.95 -19.21 2.69
C LYS A 401 4.07 -20.52 3.48
N ASN A 402 2.94 -21.22 3.65
CA ASN A 402 2.88 -22.55 4.25
C ASN A 402 2.77 -23.62 3.15
N THR A 403 2.90 -24.90 3.54
CA THR A 403 2.74 -26.06 2.65
C THR A 403 1.37 -26.11 1.97
N ASP A 404 0.32 -25.62 2.64
CA ASP A 404 -1.08 -25.70 2.18
C ASP A 404 -1.64 -24.36 1.68
N GLY A 405 -0.80 -23.33 1.53
CA GLY A 405 -1.23 -22.00 1.08
C GLY A 405 -0.62 -20.85 1.88
N TRP A 406 -1.26 -19.69 1.84
CA TRP A 406 -0.78 -18.48 2.53
C TRP A 406 -1.42 -18.33 3.91
N SER A 407 -0.62 -17.96 4.91
CA SER A 407 -1.08 -17.54 6.25
C SER A 407 -0.56 -16.15 6.60
N TYR A 408 -1.06 -15.58 7.71
CA TYR A 408 -0.68 -14.25 8.20
C TYR A 408 -0.13 -14.34 9.62
N ASP A 409 1.00 -13.67 9.86
CA ASP A 409 1.56 -13.52 11.21
C ASP A 409 1.03 -12.23 11.85
N ASP A 410 -0.13 -12.32 12.50
CA ASP A 410 -0.81 -11.21 13.14
C ASP A 410 -0.08 -10.69 14.39
N VAL A 411 0.85 -11.46 14.96
CA VAL A 411 1.69 -11.04 16.09
C VAL A 411 2.68 -9.94 15.69
N ARG A 412 3.06 -9.89 14.40
CA ARG A 412 3.91 -8.83 13.83
C ARG A 412 3.12 -7.58 13.40
N LEU A 413 1.80 -7.61 13.45
CA LEU A 413 0.96 -6.43 13.24
C LEU A 413 0.98 -5.53 14.49
N ILE A 414 1.29 -4.25 14.27
CA ILE A 414 1.26 -3.20 15.27
C ILE A 414 0.09 -2.27 14.95
N LEU A 415 -0.94 -2.31 15.79
CA LEU A 415 -2.11 -1.45 15.69
C LEU A 415 -1.78 -0.04 16.18
N PHE A 416 -2.44 0.97 15.62
CA PHE A 416 -2.31 2.37 16.06
C PHE A 416 -3.27 2.66 17.22
N ASP A 417 -3.28 1.75 18.19
CA ASP A 417 -4.13 1.81 19.38
C ASP A 417 -3.37 2.36 20.60
N ILE A 418 -4.09 2.61 21.69
CA ILE A 418 -3.54 3.11 22.96
C ILE A 418 -2.37 2.24 23.49
N LYS A 419 -2.41 0.93 23.26
CA LYS A 419 -1.45 -0.02 23.85
C LYS A 419 -0.16 -0.11 23.06
N ASN A 420 -0.25 -0.02 21.73
CA ASN A 420 0.81 -0.39 20.82
C ASN A 420 1.48 0.83 20.18
N PHE A 421 0.76 1.93 19.94
CA PHE A 421 1.30 3.08 19.19
C PHE A 421 2.61 3.63 19.78
N GLY A 422 2.72 3.67 21.11
CA GLY A 422 3.90 4.16 21.81
C GLY A 422 5.20 3.41 21.47
N ILE A 423 5.13 2.13 21.08
CA ILE A 423 6.33 1.35 20.76
C ILE A 423 6.99 1.78 19.44
N LEU A 424 6.26 2.49 18.58
CA LEU A 424 6.77 2.97 17.29
C LEU A 424 7.62 4.23 17.44
N GLY A 425 7.50 4.95 18.57
CA GLY A 425 8.20 6.22 18.79
C GLY A 425 7.81 7.32 17.78
N LEU A 426 6.63 7.21 17.16
CA LEU A 426 6.10 8.20 16.21
C LEU A 426 5.27 9.26 16.93
N GLY A 427 5.39 10.52 16.49
CA GLY A 427 4.57 11.64 16.91
C GLY A 427 3.67 12.15 15.79
N LEU A 428 2.99 13.28 16.05
CA LEU A 428 2.09 13.90 15.07
C LEU A 428 2.86 14.34 13.81
N ASP A 429 4.07 14.85 14.00
CA ASP A 429 4.88 15.39 12.92
C ASP A 429 5.33 14.30 11.93
N GLU A 430 5.70 13.11 12.43
CA GLU A 430 5.99 11.96 11.58
C GLU A 430 4.73 11.46 10.84
N LEU A 431 3.55 11.45 11.48
CA LEU A 431 2.31 11.08 10.76
C LEU A 431 2.00 12.06 9.62
N ILE A 432 2.21 13.36 9.84
CA ILE A 432 2.04 14.40 8.82
C ILE A 432 3.07 14.23 7.71
N GLU A 433 4.35 14.01 8.02
CA GLU A 433 5.39 13.73 7.01
C GLU A 433 5.03 12.50 6.18
N GLY A 434 4.61 11.41 6.82
CA GLY A 434 4.19 10.19 6.12
C GLY A 434 3.01 10.40 5.19
N PHE A 435 2.03 11.21 5.61
CA PHE A 435 0.91 11.61 4.77
C PHE A 435 1.34 12.45 3.57
N VAL A 436 2.22 13.44 3.79
CA VAL A 436 2.76 14.30 2.72
C VAL A 436 3.54 13.48 1.70
N GLN A 437 4.42 12.57 2.16
CA GLN A 437 5.15 11.64 1.30
C GLN A 437 4.20 10.77 0.47
N SER A 438 3.12 10.26 1.09
CA SER A 438 2.09 9.47 0.40
C SER A 438 1.34 10.29 -0.65
N CYS A 439 0.97 11.54 -0.34
CA CYS A 439 0.32 12.45 -1.28
C CYS A 439 1.19 12.78 -2.49
N MET A 440 2.48 13.06 -2.27
CA MET A 440 3.42 13.31 -3.37
C MET A 440 3.57 12.07 -4.26
N ALA A 441 3.69 10.87 -3.68
CA ALA A 441 3.75 9.62 -4.42
C ALA A 441 2.49 9.36 -5.26
N VAL A 442 1.30 9.56 -4.68
CA VAL A 442 0.03 9.41 -5.41
C VAL A 442 -0.11 10.46 -6.51
N TYR A 443 0.20 11.73 -6.22
CA TYR A 443 0.14 12.83 -7.18
C TYR A 443 0.98 12.53 -8.42
N THR A 444 2.24 12.11 -8.25
CA THR A 444 3.14 11.89 -9.39
C THR A 444 2.78 10.65 -10.20
N ILE A 445 2.38 9.54 -9.53
CA ILE A 445 1.91 8.34 -10.24
C ILE A 445 0.63 8.66 -11.02
N ASP A 446 -0.28 9.48 -10.48
CA ASP A 446 -1.46 9.91 -11.21
C ASP A 446 -1.13 10.85 -12.38
N GLN A 447 -0.17 11.77 -12.23
CA GLN A 447 0.32 12.58 -13.36
C GLN A 447 0.94 11.70 -14.45
N GLN A 448 1.67 10.65 -14.06
CA GLN A 448 2.21 9.68 -15.01
C GLN A 448 1.09 8.91 -15.72
N ALA A 449 0.05 8.48 -15.02
CA ALA A 449 -1.12 7.84 -15.63
C ALA A 449 -1.77 8.77 -16.67
N LYS A 450 -1.97 10.05 -16.33
CA LYS A 450 -2.50 11.05 -17.27
C LYS A 450 -1.61 11.19 -18.50
N ARG A 451 -0.28 11.28 -18.35
CA ARG A 451 0.64 11.34 -19.50
C ARG A 451 0.58 10.10 -20.40
N MET A 452 0.27 8.94 -19.85
CA MET A 452 0.25 7.66 -20.57
C MET A 452 -1.10 7.36 -21.23
N PHE A 453 -2.20 7.81 -20.63
CA PHE A 453 -3.55 7.32 -20.96
C PHE A 453 -4.59 8.39 -21.31
N ASP A 454 -4.31 9.67 -21.06
CA ASP A 454 -5.06 10.80 -21.64
C ASP A 454 -4.61 11.03 -23.08
#